data_AF-A0A0F8Y634-F1
#
_entry.id   AF-A0A0F8Y634-F1
#
_cell.length_a   1.000
_cell.length_b   1.000
_cell.length_c   1.000
_cell.angle_alpha   90.00
_cell.angle_beta   90.00
_cell.angle_gamma   90.00
#
_symmetry.space_group_name_H-M   'P 1'
#
loop_
_entity.id
_entity.type
_entity.pdbx_description
1 polymer ?
#
loop_
_entity_poly.entity_id
_entity_poly.type
_entity_poly.pdbx_seq_one_letter_code
_entity_poly.pdbx_strand_id
1 'polypeptide(L)'
;MTEHRVILKDEEIAKSVALVREKIDMRLLQKHRGSYIGNHETYGILAEEFHKELLDALHADDNETFFCELIDIAVGAILGMASMYANKREVKNE
;
A
#
# COMPACT_ATOMS: atom_id res chain seq x y z
N MET A 1 4.07 26.99 -10.16
CA MET A 1 3.06 26.31 -11.00
C MET A 1 1.71 26.55 -10.35
N THR A 2 0.69 26.93 -11.10
CA THR A 2 -0.68 27.01 -10.57
C THR A 2 -1.18 25.58 -10.35
N GLU A 3 -1.41 25.16 -9.11
CA GLU A 3 -1.97 23.84 -8.81
C GLU A 3 -3.35 23.72 -9.47
N HIS A 4 -3.43 22.90 -10.53
CA HIS A 4 -4.68 22.60 -11.20
C HIS A 4 -5.46 21.59 -10.34
N ARG A 5 -6.49 22.05 -9.62
CA ARG A 5 -7.35 21.16 -8.85
C ARG A 5 -8.19 20.30 -9.80
N VAL A 6 -8.06 18.98 -9.67
CA VAL A 6 -8.88 18.01 -10.40
C VAL A 6 -10.08 17.61 -9.52
N ILE A 7 -11.26 17.51 -10.11
CA ILE A 7 -12.46 17.01 -9.42
C ILE A 7 -12.42 15.48 -9.50
N LEU A 8 -12.29 14.82 -8.34
CA LEU A 8 -12.36 13.37 -8.23
C LEU A 8 -13.80 12.89 -8.41
N LYS A 9 -13.98 11.88 -9.27
CA LYS A 9 -15.24 11.16 -9.45
C LYS A 9 -15.17 9.81 -8.75
N ASP A 10 -16.34 9.29 -8.40
CA ASP A 10 -16.48 7.96 -7.79
C ASP A 10 -15.87 6.84 -8.65
N GLU A 11 -15.90 6.99 -9.99
CA GLU A 11 -15.30 6.02 -10.92
C GLU A 11 -13.77 5.91 -10.79
N GLU A 12 -13.09 7.02 -10.50
CA GLU A 12 -11.63 7.06 -10.31
C GLU A 12 -11.26 6.41 -8.98
N ILE A 13 -12.00 6.73 -7.92
CA ILE A 13 -11.84 6.11 -6.60
C ILE A 13 -12.06 4.59 -6.69
N ALA A 14 -13.13 4.16 -7.34
CA ALA A 14 -13.45 2.74 -7.50
C ALA A 14 -12.35 1.98 -8.26
N LYS A 15 -11.80 2.58 -9.33
CA LYS A 15 -10.67 2.01 -10.07
C LYS A 15 -9.42 1.89 -9.19
N SER A 16 -9.08 2.94 -8.43
CA SER A 16 -7.92 2.90 -7.52
C SER A 16 -8.05 1.81 -6.46
N VAL A 17 -9.25 1.67 -5.85
CA VAL A 17 -9.50 0.60 -4.86
C VAL A 17 -9.41 -0.78 -5.49
N ALA A 18 -9.94 -0.98 -6.69
CA ALA A 18 -9.86 -2.25 -7.41
C ALA A 18 -8.40 -2.63 -7.70
N LEU A 19 -7.57 -1.67 -8.09
CA LEU A 19 -6.16 -1.88 -8.37
C LEU A 19 -5.36 -2.26 -7.11
N VAL A 20 -5.61 -1.58 -5.99
CA VAL A 20 -4.99 -1.94 -4.70
C VAL A 20 -5.38 -3.36 -4.29
N ARG A 21 -6.66 -3.73 -4.47
CA ARG A 21 -7.13 -5.09 -4.15
C ARG A 21 -6.45 -6.14 -5.02
N GLU A 22 -6.32 -5.90 -6.32
CA GLU A 22 -5.62 -6.81 -7.23
C GLU A 22 -4.15 -7.03 -6.80
N LYS A 23 -3.44 -5.95 -6.43
CA LYS A 23 -2.07 -6.04 -5.94
C LYS A 23 -1.96 -6.80 -4.62
N ILE A 24 -2.90 -6.61 -3.69
CA ILE A 24 -2.99 -7.42 -2.47
C ILE A 24 -3.11 -8.91 -2.82
N ASP A 25 -4.02 -9.27 -3.73
CA ASP A 25 -4.23 -10.66 -4.14
C ASP A 25 -2.95 -11.25 -4.75
N MET A 26 -2.23 -10.49 -5.58
CA MET A 26 -0.93 -10.90 -6.14
C MET A 26 0.12 -11.13 -5.04
N ARG A 27 0.28 -10.21 -4.08
CA ARG A 27 1.24 -10.35 -2.98
C ARG A 27 0.91 -11.55 -2.09
N LEU A 28 -0.37 -11.77 -1.79
CA LEU A 28 -0.82 -12.94 -1.05
C LEU A 28 -0.54 -14.24 -1.81
N LEU A 29 -0.73 -14.27 -3.13
CA LEU A 29 -0.42 -15.44 -3.95
C LEU A 29 1.09 -15.77 -3.90
N GLN A 30 1.95 -14.77 -4.02
CA GLN A 30 3.41 -14.92 -3.94
C GLN A 30 3.89 -15.48 -2.59
N LYS A 31 3.18 -15.17 -1.51
CA LYS A 31 3.54 -15.58 -0.14
C LYS A 31 2.72 -16.78 0.36
N HIS A 32 2.07 -17.53 -0.53
CA HIS A 32 1.21 -18.68 -0.19
C HIS A 32 0.09 -18.36 0.83
N ARG A 33 -0.46 -17.13 0.78
CA ARG A 33 -1.46 -16.59 1.71
C ARG A 33 -1.00 -16.47 3.16
N GLY A 34 0.28 -16.76 3.44
CA GLY A 34 0.94 -16.45 4.70
C GLY A 34 1.61 -15.09 4.60
N SER A 35 0.97 -14.04 5.12
CA SER A 35 1.60 -12.73 5.29
C SER A 35 1.45 -12.30 6.73
N TYR A 36 2.23 -12.91 7.62
CA TYR A 36 2.47 -12.29 8.92
C TYR A 36 3.60 -11.29 8.72
N ILE A 37 3.22 -10.01 8.61
CA ILE A 37 4.17 -8.91 8.60
C ILE A 37 4.21 -8.37 10.02
N GLY A 38 5.35 -8.46 10.70
CA GLY A 38 5.51 -7.89 12.04
C GLY A 38 5.40 -6.35 12.00
N ASN A 39 5.19 -5.70 13.15
CA ASN A 39 5.10 -4.23 13.21
C ASN A 39 6.35 -3.55 12.62
N HIS A 40 7.54 -4.08 12.92
CA HIS A 40 8.81 -3.54 12.40
C HIS A 40 8.97 -3.76 10.88
N GLU A 41 8.50 -4.90 10.37
CA GLU A 41 8.54 -5.21 8.94
C GLU A 41 7.53 -4.35 8.17
N THR A 42 6.33 -4.15 8.72
CA THR A 42 5.31 -3.24 8.16
C THR A 42 5.87 -1.83 8.06
N TYR A 43 6.46 -1.33 9.15
CA TYR A 43 7.10 -0.03 9.15
C TYR A 43 8.26 0.06 8.16
N GLY A 44 9.11 -0.99 8.09
CA GLY A 44 10.23 -1.04 7.17
C GLY A 44 9.81 -0.92 5.71
N ILE A 45 8.79 -1.69 5.30
CA ILE A 45 8.21 -1.64 3.95
C ILE A 45 7.68 -0.23 3.67
N LEU A 46 6.81 0.30 4.55
CA LEU A 46 6.21 1.62 4.34
C LEU A 46 7.24 2.76 4.30
N ALA A 47 8.27 2.68 5.14
CA ALA A 47 9.33 3.68 5.19
C ALA A 47 10.21 3.63 3.93
N GLU A 48 10.46 2.45 3.37
CA GLU A 48 11.17 2.29 2.11
C GLU A 48 10.42 2.93 0.95
N GLU A 49 9.14 2.55 0.76
CA GLU A 49 8.33 3.11 -0.34
C GLU A 49 8.20 4.64 -0.21
N PHE A 50 8.01 5.15 1.01
CA PHE A 50 7.78 6.58 1.21
C PHE A 50 9.06 7.42 1.08
N HIS A 51 10.17 6.99 1.70
CA HIS A 51 11.37 7.82 1.80
C HIS A 51 12.34 7.66 0.64
N LYS A 52 12.29 6.54 -0.08
CA LYS A 52 13.13 6.33 -1.25
C LYS A 52 12.30 6.50 -2.51
N GLU A 53 11.34 5.62 -2.74
CA GLU A 53 10.78 5.44 -4.08
C GLU A 53 9.80 6.57 -4.45
N LEU A 54 8.84 6.87 -3.56
CA LEU A 54 7.85 7.92 -3.79
C LEU A 54 8.49 9.32 -3.84
N LEU A 55 9.45 9.58 -2.95
CA LEU A 55 10.14 10.88 -2.87
C LEU A 55 11.06 11.09 -4.09
N ASP A 56 11.78 10.06 -4.51
CA ASP A 56 12.63 10.13 -5.70
C ASP A 56 11.77 10.33 -6.96
N ALA A 57 10.65 9.62 -7.10
CA ALA A 57 9.70 9.81 -8.20
C ALA A 57 9.11 11.23 -8.23
N LEU A 58 8.78 11.80 -7.05
CA LEU A 58 8.33 13.18 -6.93
C LEU A 58 9.41 14.17 -7.41
N HIS A 59 10.65 14.00 -6.97
CA HIS A 59 11.75 14.89 -7.38
C HIS A 59 12.13 14.74 -8.85
N ALA A 60 11.87 13.58 -9.44
CA ALA A 60 12.11 13.29 -10.85
C ALA A 60 10.96 13.70 -11.79
N ASP A 61 9.85 14.23 -11.26
CA ASP A 61 8.59 14.48 -12.00
C ASP A 61 8.05 13.22 -12.72
N ASP A 62 8.34 12.02 -12.18
CA ASP A 62 7.90 10.73 -12.72
C ASP A 62 6.54 10.33 -12.15
N ASN A 63 5.49 10.81 -12.80
CA ASN A 63 4.10 10.56 -12.37
C ASN A 63 3.69 9.09 -12.42
N GLU A 64 4.29 8.28 -13.30
CA GLU A 64 3.94 6.86 -13.43
C GLU A 64 4.50 6.08 -12.25
N THR A 65 5.78 6.26 -11.95
CA THR A 65 6.43 5.67 -10.78
C THR A 65 5.75 6.17 -9.50
N PHE A 66 5.50 7.48 -9.39
CA PHE A 66 4.82 8.05 -8.22
C PHE A 66 3.44 7.39 -7.97
N PHE A 67 2.68 7.14 -9.03
CA PHE A 67 1.40 6.43 -8.92
C PHE A 67 1.56 4.97 -8.48
N CYS A 68 2.56 4.25 -8.99
CA CYS A 68 2.89 2.89 -8.57
C CYS A 68 3.24 2.84 -7.08
N GLU A 69 4.10 3.74 -6.60
CA GLU A 69 4.52 3.78 -5.20
C GLU A 69 3.38 4.08 -4.23
N LEU A 70 2.42 4.94 -4.63
CA LEU A 70 1.20 5.15 -3.84
C LEU A 70 0.39 3.85 -3.67
N ILE A 71 0.36 2.99 -4.69
CA ILE A 71 -0.34 1.70 -4.61
C ILE A 71 0.41 0.77 -3.66
N ASP A 72 1.73 0.65 -3.78
CA ASP A 72 2.53 -0.23 -2.91
C ASP A 72 2.44 0.20 -1.44
N ILE A 73 2.44 1.51 -1.15
CA ILE A 73 2.14 2.04 0.20
C ILE A 73 0.75 1.61 0.69
N ALA A 74 -0.28 1.75 -0.14
CA ALA A 74 -1.64 1.35 0.23
C ALA A 74 -1.74 -0.16 0.51
N VAL A 75 -1.10 -0.99 -0.31
CA VAL A 75 -1.01 -2.45 -0.14
C VAL A 75 -0.30 -2.78 1.17
N GLY A 76 0.87 -2.18 1.43
CA GLY A 76 1.65 -2.40 2.65
C GLY A 76 0.88 -2.02 3.92
N ALA A 77 0.17 -0.89 3.90
CA ALA A 77 -0.63 -0.43 5.03
C ALA A 77 -1.81 -1.37 5.33
N ILE A 78 -2.52 -1.82 4.28
CA ILE A 78 -3.66 -2.75 4.44
C ILE A 78 -3.18 -4.11 4.95
N LEU A 79 -2.11 -4.66 4.38
CA LEU A 79 -1.56 -5.94 4.84
C LEU A 79 -1.04 -5.85 6.27
N GLY A 80 -0.35 -4.77 6.64
CA GLY A 80 0.09 -4.53 8.01
C GLY A 80 -1.07 -4.50 9.00
N MET A 81 -2.14 -3.75 8.69
CA MET A 81 -3.36 -3.75 9.51
C MET A 81 -3.99 -5.14 9.62
N ALA A 82 -4.07 -5.89 8.50
CA ALA A 82 -4.61 -7.24 8.48
C ALA A 82 -3.80 -8.20 9.36
N SER A 83 -2.46 -8.13 9.32
CA SER A 83 -1.57 -8.90 10.19
C SER A 83 -1.82 -8.56 11.67
N MET A 84 -1.99 -7.28 12.02
CA MET A 84 -2.32 -6.88 13.39
C MET A 84 -3.69 -7.39 13.86
N TYR A 85 -4.71 -7.39 12.99
CA TYR A 85 -6.02 -7.96 13.30
C TYR A 85 -5.94 -9.48 13.52
N ALA A 86 -5.19 -10.18 12.67
CA ALA A 86 -4.95 -11.61 12.83
C ALA A 86 -4.25 -11.90 14.17
N ASN A 87 -3.19 -11.17 14.51
CA ASN A 87 -2.47 -11.34 15.78
C ASN A 87 -3.38 -11.13 17.00
N LYS A 88 -4.20 -10.07 16.99
CA LYS A 88 -5.18 -9.80 18.06
C LYS A 88 -6.22 -10.90 18.23
N ARG A 89 -6.56 -11.62 17.16
CA ARG A 89 -7.50 -12.74 17.22
C ARG A 89 -6.86 -13.95 17.88
N GLU A 90 -5.62 -14.29 17.52
CA GLU A 90 -4.91 -15.45 18.08
C GLU A 90 -4.65 -15.26 19.59
N VAL A 91 -4.18 -14.08 20.02
CA VAL A 91 -3.92 -13.77 21.45
C VAL A 91 -5.19 -13.84 22.33
N LYS A 92 -6.39 -13.66 21.75
CA LYS A 92 -7.66 -13.79 22.51
C LYS A 92 -8.13 -15.23 22.67
N ASN A 93 -7.57 -16.16 21.91
CA ASN A 93 -7.92 -17.58 21.94
C ASN A 93 -6.94 -18.41 22.79
N GLU A 94 -5.91 -17.77 23.36
CA GLU A 94 -4.96 -18.31 24.36
C GLU A 94 -5.36 -17.88 25.78
#